data_AF-A0A8J7AN12-F1
#
_entry.id   AF-A0A8J7AN12-F1
#
_cell.length_a   1.000
_cell.length_b   1.000
_cell.length_c   1.000
_cell.angle_alpha   90.00
_cell.angle_beta   90.00
_cell.angle_gamma   90.00
#
_symmetry.space_group_name_H-M   'P 1'
#
loop_
_entity.id
_entity.type
_entity.pdbx_description
1 polymer ?
#
loop_
_entity_poly.entity_id
_entity_poly.type
_entity_poly.pdbx_seq_one_letter_code
_entity_poly.pdbx_strand_id
1 'polypeptide(L)'
;MTTSLKGWVKVTLSLGLLLGGIFFGLAVVEIGLRIAGIEFNTFYTVDQHRGWAGRPDAAGWVRDEGEAYVQYNSEGFHDREHPQVKPENTFRIALLGDSFTEAVQVPQAQGIAAVIERELKDCPTLAGRDVEVMNFGVNGYGTDQQLISLQQKVWNYSPDLVLLNFYTGNDVINNSRTLTEKMVSNTAMDNSALMKPYFIDQEGDWVVDDSFVNMDIYRSQKSWWHQAYLQIQDHLRILQVLKQLKYALPLPRQDNEKQDPQLATKPAKLSPLTDHEWQNVWKQTEWLVYNTATDPEWQKAWQLTEGLIRLIHDEAIAKKANFAVVTLTTALQVNPDPNVRHAQEVSGLTDWFYPEKRITALGEQEGFTTINLGQPFQAYAEENNVCLHGFDNTFPCDGHWNALGHQLAGEIVAKTLCQQGLTKIITNS
;
A
#
# COMPACT_ATOMS: atom_id res chain seq x y z
N MET A 1 -9.55 -8.71 -73.00
CA MET A 1 -10.67 -8.92 -72.06
C MET A 1 -10.21 -8.52 -70.66
N THR A 2 -10.48 -7.29 -70.24
CA THR A 2 -10.31 -6.88 -68.84
C THR A 2 -11.61 -7.19 -68.13
N THR A 3 -11.68 -8.34 -67.46
CA THR A 3 -12.80 -8.66 -66.57
C THR A 3 -12.83 -7.63 -65.45
N SER A 4 -13.70 -6.64 -65.57
CA SER A 4 -14.00 -5.68 -64.50
C SER A 4 -14.43 -6.46 -63.26
N LEU A 5 -13.64 -6.36 -62.19
CA LEU A 5 -13.98 -6.92 -60.88
C LEU A 5 -15.39 -6.47 -60.49
N LYS A 6 -16.26 -7.42 -60.15
CA LYS A 6 -17.62 -7.15 -59.67
C LYS A 6 -17.55 -6.13 -58.52
N GLY A 7 -18.53 -5.24 -58.42
CA GLY A 7 -18.53 -4.13 -57.45
C GLY A 7 -18.26 -4.57 -56.00
N TRP A 8 -18.79 -5.72 -55.59
CA TRP A 8 -18.54 -6.29 -54.26
C TRP A 8 -17.07 -6.69 -54.03
N VAL A 9 -16.36 -7.18 -55.06
CA VAL A 9 -14.95 -7.58 -54.92
C VAL A 9 -14.06 -6.35 -54.70
N LYS A 10 -14.35 -5.23 -55.36
CA LYS A 10 -13.63 -3.96 -55.14
C LYS A 10 -13.85 -3.46 -53.71
N VAL A 11 -15.08 -3.51 -53.22
CA VAL A 11 -15.41 -3.12 -51.83
C VAL A 11 -14.69 -4.03 -50.84
N THR A 12 -14.70 -5.35 -51.03
CA THR A 12 -13.99 -6.30 -50.15
C THR A 12 -12.48 -6.06 -50.16
N LEU A 13 -11.86 -5.82 -51.32
CA LEU A 13 -10.43 -5.53 -51.42
C LEU A 13 -10.06 -4.19 -50.77
N SER A 14 -10.85 -3.14 -51.00
CA SER A 14 -10.64 -1.83 -50.37
C SER A 14 -10.79 -1.90 -48.86
N LEU A 15 -11.79 -2.63 -48.36
CA LEU A 15 -11.97 -2.85 -46.92
C LEU A 15 -10.81 -3.66 -46.34
N GLY A 16 -10.34 -4.70 -47.05
CA GLY A 16 -9.18 -5.49 -46.65
C GLY A 16 -7.90 -4.66 -46.55
N LEU A 17 -7.65 -3.78 -47.52
CA LEU A 17 -6.50 -2.86 -47.50
C LEU A 17 -6.60 -1.83 -46.37
N LEU A 18 -7.80 -1.28 -46.13
CA LEU A 18 -8.04 -0.36 -45.02
C LEU A 18 -7.76 -1.03 -43.68
N LEU A 19 -8.37 -2.18 -43.42
CA LEU A 19 -8.20 -2.92 -42.17
C LEU A 19 -6.75 -3.40 -41.99
N GLY A 20 -6.12 -3.88 -43.07
CA GLY A 20 -4.72 -4.28 -43.06
C GLY A 20 -3.76 -3.11 -42.78
N GLY A 21 -4.04 -1.93 -43.36
CA GLY A 21 -3.27 -0.71 -43.09
C GLY A 21 -3.41 -0.22 -41.65
N ILE A 22 -4.63 -0.24 -41.09
CA ILE A 22 -4.89 0.09 -39.68
C ILE A 22 -4.14 -0.89 -38.78
N PHE A 23 -4.26 -2.20 -39.03
CA PHE A 23 -3.57 -3.22 -38.26
C PHE A 23 -2.04 -3.04 -38.31
N PHE A 24 -1.48 -2.81 -39.51
CA PHE A 24 -0.05 -2.56 -39.66
C PHE A 24 0.40 -1.30 -38.90
N GLY A 25 -0.36 -0.21 -39.00
CA GLY A 25 -0.09 1.01 -38.24
C GLY A 25 -0.08 0.78 -36.73
N LEU A 26 -1.09 0.10 -36.19
CA LEU A 26 -1.14 -0.26 -34.77
C LEU A 26 0.01 -1.18 -34.37
N ALA A 27 0.38 -2.15 -35.19
CA ALA A 27 1.53 -3.02 -34.93
C ALA A 27 2.85 -2.24 -34.86
N VAL A 28 3.06 -1.28 -35.77
CA VAL A 28 4.24 -0.41 -35.76
C VAL A 28 4.29 0.45 -34.48
N VAL A 29 3.16 1.02 -34.05
CA VAL A 29 3.10 1.79 -32.80
C VAL A 29 3.38 0.90 -31.59
N GLU A 30 2.76 -0.28 -31.50
CA GLU A 30 2.98 -1.23 -30.41
C GLU A 30 4.45 -1.66 -30.31
N ILE A 31 5.09 -1.98 -31.45
CA ILE A 31 6.52 -2.30 -31.51
C ILE A 31 7.36 -1.10 -31.06
N GLY A 32 7.04 0.10 -31.54
CA GLY A 32 7.73 1.33 -31.15
C GLY A 32 7.67 1.59 -29.64
N LEU A 33 6.50 1.45 -29.03
CA LEU A 33 6.31 1.60 -27.58
C LEU A 33 7.13 0.58 -26.78
N ARG A 34 7.18 -0.67 -27.24
CA ARG A 34 7.98 -1.74 -26.61
C ARG A 34 9.48 -1.48 -26.71
N ILE A 35 9.96 -1.06 -27.88
CA ILE A 35 11.37 -0.69 -28.07
C ILE A 35 11.74 0.50 -27.16
N ALA A 36 10.82 1.44 -26.98
CA ALA A 36 11.00 2.58 -26.09
C ALA A 36 10.87 2.24 -24.59
N GLY A 37 10.51 1.00 -24.22
CA GLY A 37 10.30 0.60 -22.83
C GLY A 37 9.09 1.24 -22.16
N ILE A 38 8.14 1.78 -22.94
CA ILE A 38 6.93 2.42 -22.40
C ILE A 38 5.95 1.32 -21.98
N GLU A 39 5.64 1.30 -20.69
CA GLU A 39 4.65 0.41 -20.11
C GLU A 39 3.96 1.05 -18.90
N PHE A 40 2.66 0.78 -18.75
CA PHE A 40 1.85 1.18 -17.62
C PHE A 40 1.06 -0.04 -17.14
N ASN A 41 1.70 -0.81 -16.26
CA ASN A 41 1.13 -2.04 -15.73
C ASN A 41 0.05 -1.72 -14.70
N THR A 42 -0.96 -2.58 -14.61
CA THR A 42 -2.00 -2.48 -13.56
C THR A 42 -1.79 -3.63 -12.60
N PHE A 43 -1.33 -3.33 -11.39
CA PHE A 43 -0.97 -4.32 -10.38
C PHE A 43 -2.10 -4.71 -9.44
N TYR A 44 -3.19 -3.94 -9.37
CA TYR A 44 -4.28 -4.17 -8.43
C TYR A 44 -5.59 -4.54 -9.13
N THR A 45 -6.45 -5.25 -8.41
CA THR A 45 -7.83 -5.58 -8.78
C THR A 45 -8.73 -5.46 -7.55
N VAL A 46 -10.04 -5.52 -7.77
CA VAL A 46 -11.02 -5.49 -6.68
C VAL A 46 -11.04 -6.79 -5.89
N ASP A 47 -11.23 -6.69 -4.58
CA ASP A 47 -11.38 -7.81 -3.64
C ASP A 47 -12.67 -7.65 -2.84
N GLN A 48 -13.42 -8.73 -2.65
CA GLN A 48 -14.73 -8.67 -2.00
C GLN A 48 -14.68 -8.49 -0.49
N HIS A 49 -13.57 -8.82 0.14
CA HIS A 49 -13.39 -8.68 1.59
C HIS A 49 -12.52 -7.48 1.94
N ARG A 50 -11.54 -7.17 1.10
CA ARG A 50 -10.51 -6.16 1.36
C ARG A 50 -10.67 -4.89 0.54
N GLY A 51 -11.65 -4.80 -0.35
CA GLY A 51 -11.81 -3.67 -1.27
C GLY A 51 -10.99 -3.83 -2.55
N TRP A 52 -9.67 -3.90 -2.39
CA TRP A 52 -8.71 -4.20 -3.47
C TRP A 52 -7.63 -5.15 -2.98
N ALA A 53 -6.91 -5.77 -3.92
CA ALA A 53 -5.75 -6.62 -3.68
C ALA A 53 -4.81 -6.57 -4.89
N GLY A 54 -3.58 -7.04 -4.73
CA GLY A 54 -2.68 -7.28 -5.85
C GLY A 54 -3.25 -8.34 -6.80
N ARG A 55 -2.91 -8.22 -8.08
CA ARG A 55 -3.29 -9.18 -9.12
C ARG A 55 -2.32 -10.36 -9.08
N PRO A 56 -2.82 -11.60 -9.01
CA PRO A 56 -1.98 -12.78 -9.13
C PRO A 56 -1.06 -12.72 -10.36
N ASP A 57 0.20 -13.09 -10.16
CA ASP A 57 1.23 -13.20 -11.20
C ASP A 57 1.52 -11.91 -11.99
N ALA A 58 1.02 -10.75 -11.52
CA ALA A 58 1.29 -9.48 -12.16
C ALA A 58 2.77 -9.12 -12.01
N ALA A 59 3.40 -8.68 -13.10
CA ALA A 59 4.79 -8.28 -13.10
C ALA A 59 5.03 -7.13 -14.07
N GLY A 60 6.03 -6.31 -13.76
CA GLY A 60 6.39 -5.18 -14.59
C GLY A 60 7.17 -4.11 -13.84
N TRP A 61 7.54 -3.06 -14.54
CA TRP A 61 8.23 -1.94 -13.94
C TRP A 61 7.25 -0.98 -13.26
N VAL A 62 7.66 -0.50 -12.08
CA VAL A 62 7.11 0.64 -11.36
C VAL A 62 8.14 1.77 -11.45
N ARG A 63 7.70 2.95 -11.87
CA ARG A 63 8.57 4.13 -12.12
C ARG A 63 8.00 5.46 -11.64
N ASP A 64 6.86 5.43 -10.95
CA ASP A 64 6.21 6.65 -10.47
C ASP A 64 7.00 7.26 -9.31
N GLU A 65 7.51 6.41 -8.40
CA GLU A 65 8.36 6.77 -7.28
C GLU A 65 9.42 5.68 -7.12
N GLY A 66 10.69 6.03 -7.36
CA GLY A 66 11.74 5.02 -7.54
C GLY A 66 11.66 4.31 -8.89
N GLU A 67 12.50 3.29 -9.07
CA GLU A 67 12.49 2.41 -10.23
C GLU A 67 12.78 0.98 -9.80
N ALA A 68 11.78 0.11 -9.94
CA ALA A 68 11.91 -1.30 -9.61
C ALA A 68 11.09 -2.17 -10.57
N TYR A 69 11.62 -3.35 -10.87
CA TYR A 69 10.82 -4.41 -11.47
C TYR A 69 10.15 -5.20 -10.34
N VAL A 70 8.82 -5.18 -10.32
CA VAL A 70 8.01 -5.83 -9.29
C VAL A 70 7.36 -7.07 -9.85
N GLN A 71 7.21 -8.08 -9.00
CA GLN A 71 6.54 -9.33 -9.31
C GLN A 71 5.64 -9.75 -8.15
N TYR A 72 4.37 -10.00 -8.45
CA TYR A 72 3.41 -10.51 -7.49
C TYR A 72 3.35 -12.04 -7.59
N ASN A 73 3.24 -12.71 -6.47
CA ASN A 73 3.01 -14.15 -6.40
C ASN A 73 1.56 -14.50 -6.81
N SER A 74 1.28 -15.80 -6.85
CA SER A 74 -0.02 -16.38 -7.21
C SER A 74 -1.17 -15.97 -6.28
N GLU A 75 -0.86 -15.47 -5.08
CA GLU A 75 -1.84 -14.92 -4.12
C GLU A 75 -2.02 -13.40 -4.24
N GLY A 76 -1.25 -12.74 -5.11
CA GLY A 76 -1.33 -11.31 -5.35
C GLY A 76 -0.59 -10.46 -4.32
N PHE A 77 0.56 -10.91 -3.81
CA PHE A 77 1.46 -10.12 -2.97
C PHE A 77 2.83 -9.92 -3.63
N HIS A 78 3.46 -8.76 -3.43
CA HIS A 78 4.83 -8.48 -3.89
C HIS A 78 5.86 -9.26 -3.05
N ASP A 79 5.90 -10.56 -3.32
CA ASP A 79 6.77 -11.53 -2.69
C ASP A 79 7.02 -12.71 -3.63
N ARG A 80 7.90 -13.62 -3.23
CA ARG A 80 8.08 -14.91 -3.86
C ARG A 80 6.94 -15.86 -3.48
N GLU A 81 6.91 -17.00 -4.15
CA GLU A 81 6.05 -18.11 -3.74
C GLU A 81 6.55 -18.73 -2.45
N HIS A 82 5.60 -19.00 -1.54
CA HIS A 82 5.83 -19.78 -0.33
C HIS A 82 4.89 -20.98 -0.33
N PRO A 83 5.31 -22.18 0.11
CA PRO A 83 4.40 -23.31 0.20
C PRO A 83 3.37 -23.07 1.31
N GLN A 84 2.09 -23.31 1.05
CA GLN A 84 1.05 -23.17 2.10
C GLN A 84 1.33 -24.14 3.27
N VAL A 85 1.68 -25.39 2.96
CA VAL A 85 2.15 -26.35 3.96
C VAL A 85 3.52 -25.92 4.45
N LYS A 86 3.61 -25.65 5.75
CA LYS A 86 4.85 -25.26 6.42
C LYS A 86 5.90 -26.36 6.36
N PRO A 87 7.10 -26.10 5.80
CA PRO A 87 8.18 -27.06 5.82
C PRO A 87 8.64 -27.38 7.24
N GLU A 88 9.22 -28.57 7.41
CA GLU A 88 9.79 -28.98 8.70
C GLU A 88 10.95 -28.05 9.10
N ASN A 89 11.13 -27.84 10.40
CA ASN A 89 12.16 -26.97 10.97
C ASN A 89 12.11 -25.49 10.53
N THR A 90 11.03 -25.02 9.90
CA THR A 90 10.90 -23.60 9.52
C THR A 90 10.26 -22.77 10.64
N PHE A 91 10.73 -21.53 10.80
CA PHE A 91 10.09 -20.46 11.56
C PHE A 91 9.52 -19.43 10.58
N ARG A 92 8.21 -19.19 10.65
CA ARG A 92 7.47 -18.34 9.72
C ARG A 92 7.08 -17.01 10.36
N ILE A 93 7.41 -15.92 9.68
CA ILE A 93 7.00 -14.57 10.05
C ILE A 93 6.07 -14.05 8.95
N ALA A 94 4.86 -13.63 9.31
CA ALA A 94 3.94 -12.94 8.40
C ALA A 94 4.00 -11.44 8.67
N LEU A 95 4.38 -10.66 7.66
CA LEU A 95 4.35 -9.20 7.70
C LEU A 95 3.01 -8.71 7.18
N LEU A 96 2.20 -8.14 8.07
CA LEU A 96 1.02 -7.37 7.71
C LEU A 96 1.42 -5.91 7.55
N GLY A 97 0.94 -5.22 6.52
CA GLY A 97 1.20 -3.80 6.39
C GLY A 97 0.59 -3.17 5.16
N ASP A 98 1.03 -1.95 4.91
CA ASP A 98 0.59 -1.06 3.85
C ASP A 98 1.62 -1.01 2.69
N SER A 99 1.71 0.13 2.01
CA SER A 99 2.64 0.37 0.90
C SER A 99 4.12 0.25 1.28
N PHE A 100 4.50 0.59 2.52
CA PHE A 100 5.88 0.45 2.99
C PHE A 100 6.27 -1.02 3.19
N THR A 101 5.29 -1.86 3.49
CA THR A 101 5.51 -3.30 3.61
C THR A 101 5.51 -3.96 2.24
N GLU A 102 4.61 -3.54 1.34
CA GLU A 102 4.59 -4.00 -0.05
C GLU A 102 5.88 -3.63 -0.81
N ALA A 103 6.44 -2.44 -0.58
CA ALA A 103 7.77 -2.02 -1.03
C ALA A 103 7.97 -2.06 -2.56
N VAL A 104 6.96 -1.62 -3.33
CA VAL A 104 7.02 -1.63 -4.81
C VAL A 104 8.04 -0.64 -5.40
N GLN A 105 8.51 0.32 -4.61
CA GLN A 105 9.47 1.35 -5.04
C GLN A 105 10.92 0.82 -5.10
N VAL A 106 11.19 -0.35 -4.51
CA VAL A 106 12.51 -1.00 -4.51
C VAL A 106 12.41 -2.43 -5.05
N PRO A 107 13.50 -3.00 -5.61
CA PRO A 107 13.53 -4.41 -5.95
C PRO A 107 13.13 -5.28 -4.74
N GLN A 108 12.35 -6.34 -4.96
CA GLN A 108 11.83 -7.21 -3.90
C GLN A 108 12.90 -7.68 -2.89
N ALA A 109 14.11 -8.00 -3.35
CA ALA A 109 15.24 -8.43 -2.50
C ALA A 109 15.80 -7.35 -1.56
N GLN A 110 15.44 -6.08 -1.80
CA GLN A 110 15.78 -4.92 -0.97
C GLN A 110 14.64 -4.49 -0.05
N GLY A 111 13.42 -5.01 -0.26
CA GLY A 111 12.28 -4.75 0.62
C GLY A 111 12.46 -5.31 2.02
N ILE A 112 11.74 -4.75 2.99
CA ILE A 112 11.90 -5.06 4.42
C ILE A 112 11.79 -6.56 4.74
N ALA A 113 10.87 -7.28 4.10
CA ALA A 113 10.69 -8.72 4.30
C ALA A 113 11.97 -9.52 3.97
N ALA A 114 12.57 -9.24 2.82
CA ALA A 114 13.80 -9.89 2.37
C ALA A 114 15.00 -9.54 3.26
N VAL A 115 15.06 -8.30 3.76
CA VAL A 115 16.09 -7.87 4.71
C VAL A 115 15.94 -8.63 6.03
N ILE A 116 14.75 -8.64 6.63
CA ILE A 116 14.51 -9.35 7.90
C ILE A 116 14.87 -10.83 7.78
N GLU A 117 14.46 -11.49 6.68
CA GLU A 117 14.77 -12.91 6.45
C GLU A 117 16.29 -13.17 6.42
N ARG A 118 17.02 -12.32 5.68
CA ARG A 118 18.47 -12.41 5.57
C ARG A 118 19.16 -12.21 6.91
N GLU A 119 18.78 -11.17 7.66
CA GLU A 119 19.40 -10.82 8.94
C GLU A 119 19.07 -11.83 10.05
N LEU A 120 17.90 -12.48 10.01
CA LEU A 120 17.51 -13.51 10.98
C LEU A 120 18.19 -14.87 10.75
N LYS A 121 18.81 -15.10 9.60
CA LYS A 121 19.49 -16.37 9.29
C LYS A 121 20.57 -16.73 10.32
N ASP A 122 21.29 -15.74 10.82
CA ASP A 122 22.36 -15.93 11.81
C ASP A 122 21.88 -15.73 13.25
N CYS A 123 20.57 -15.64 13.47
CA CYS A 123 20.01 -15.42 14.78
C CYS A 123 20.18 -16.66 15.69
N PRO A 124 20.89 -16.56 16.84
CA PRO A 124 21.13 -17.71 17.71
C PRO A 124 19.85 -18.36 18.28
N THR A 125 18.77 -17.59 18.43
CA THR A 125 17.48 -18.12 18.94
C THR A 125 16.74 -18.97 17.90
N LEU A 126 17.15 -18.91 16.63
CA LEU A 126 16.64 -19.71 15.53
C LEU A 126 17.66 -20.74 15.02
N ALA A 127 18.72 -21.01 15.79
CA ALA A 127 19.76 -21.95 15.39
C ALA A 127 19.16 -23.31 14.99
N GLY A 128 19.47 -23.76 13.77
CA GLY A 128 18.96 -25.01 13.21
C GLY A 128 17.54 -24.94 12.64
N ARG A 129 16.94 -23.74 12.53
CA ARG A 129 15.68 -23.50 11.83
C ARG A 129 15.90 -22.67 10.58
N ASP A 130 15.14 -22.96 9.54
CA ASP A 130 15.02 -22.07 8.39
C ASP A 130 14.05 -20.93 8.72
N VAL A 131 14.27 -19.74 8.19
CA VAL A 131 13.38 -18.59 8.39
C VAL A 131 12.69 -18.27 7.08
N GLU A 132 11.36 -18.19 7.11
CA GLU A 132 10.55 -17.69 6.01
C GLU A 132 9.83 -16.42 6.47
N VAL A 133 10.12 -15.30 5.83
CA VAL A 133 9.42 -14.03 6.03
C VAL A 133 8.53 -13.79 4.83
N MET A 134 7.22 -13.74 5.07
CA MET A 134 6.18 -13.62 4.05
C MET A 134 5.60 -12.22 4.08
N ASN A 135 5.61 -11.55 2.93
CA ASN A 135 5.08 -10.20 2.76
C ASN A 135 3.58 -10.24 2.41
N PHE A 136 2.73 -9.71 3.29
CA PHE A 136 1.29 -9.51 3.05
C PHE A 136 0.91 -8.03 2.99
N GLY A 137 1.88 -7.15 2.73
CA GLY A 137 1.67 -5.71 2.54
C GLY A 137 0.92 -5.40 1.25
N VAL A 138 0.01 -4.44 1.30
CA VAL A 138 -0.71 -3.94 0.12
C VAL A 138 -0.89 -2.43 0.22
N ASN A 139 -0.57 -1.72 -0.86
CA ASN A 139 -0.67 -0.28 -0.94
C ASN A 139 -2.05 0.25 -0.54
N GLY A 140 -2.05 1.28 0.31
CA GLY A 140 -3.23 1.97 0.80
C GLY A 140 -4.02 1.23 1.90
N TYR A 141 -3.55 0.07 2.36
CA TYR A 141 -4.21 -0.65 3.44
C TYR A 141 -4.07 0.08 4.78
N GLY A 142 -5.19 0.19 5.50
CA GLY A 142 -5.17 0.48 6.94
C GLY A 142 -5.08 -0.80 7.77
N THR A 143 -4.97 -0.64 9.08
CA THR A 143 -5.00 -1.73 10.07
C THR A 143 -6.25 -2.60 9.97
N ASP A 144 -7.37 -2.03 9.53
CA ASP A 144 -8.62 -2.75 9.25
C ASP A 144 -8.46 -3.81 8.13
N GLN A 145 -7.87 -3.44 6.99
CA GLN A 145 -7.59 -4.35 5.89
C GLN A 145 -6.46 -5.32 6.23
N GLN A 146 -5.50 -4.91 7.07
CA GLN A 146 -4.46 -5.78 7.60
C GLN A 146 -5.07 -6.89 8.49
N LEU A 147 -6.04 -6.59 9.36
CA LEU A 147 -6.81 -7.59 10.13
C LEU A 147 -7.58 -8.54 9.21
N ILE A 148 -8.26 -8.02 8.19
CA ILE A 148 -8.98 -8.88 7.24
C ILE A 148 -8.00 -9.76 6.44
N SER A 149 -6.81 -9.26 6.12
CA SER A 149 -5.77 -10.04 5.44
C SER A 149 -5.20 -11.15 6.32
N LEU A 150 -5.07 -10.89 7.63
CA LEU A 150 -4.74 -11.93 8.60
C LEU A 150 -5.74 -13.09 8.53
N GLN A 151 -7.02 -12.76 8.61
CA GLN A 151 -8.14 -13.70 8.63
C GLN A 151 -8.29 -14.48 7.32
N GLN A 152 -8.14 -13.82 6.17
CA GLN A 152 -8.44 -14.39 4.86
C GLN A 152 -7.25 -15.08 4.19
N LYS A 153 -6.02 -14.64 4.48
CA LYS A 153 -4.82 -15.03 3.72
C LYS A 153 -3.72 -15.60 4.60
N VAL A 154 -3.32 -14.87 5.63
CA VAL A 154 -2.11 -15.21 6.42
C VAL A 154 -2.22 -16.58 7.09
N TRP A 155 -3.38 -16.92 7.66
CA TRP A 155 -3.53 -18.19 8.38
C TRP A 155 -3.40 -19.44 7.50
N ASN A 156 -3.50 -19.32 6.18
CA ASN A 156 -3.24 -20.42 5.25
C ASN A 156 -1.77 -20.87 5.28
N TYR A 157 -0.87 -20.06 5.85
CA TYR A 157 0.57 -20.30 5.92
C TYR A 157 1.08 -20.68 7.32
N SER A 158 0.21 -20.74 8.33
CA SER A 158 0.59 -21.14 9.70
C SER A 158 1.85 -20.43 10.24
N PRO A 159 1.86 -19.08 10.29
CA PRO A 159 3.00 -18.34 10.83
C PRO A 159 3.23 -18.61 12.32
N ASP A 160 4.48 -18.49 12.77
CA ASP A 160 4.83 -18.50 14.20
C ASP A 160 4.82 -17.10 14.81
N LEU A 161 4.98 -16.06 13.98
CA LEU A 161 4.97 -14.65 14.38
C LEU A 161 4.17 -13.85 13.34
N VAL A 162 3.22 -13.06 13.82
CA VAL A 162 2.56 -12.01 13.04
C VAL A 162 3.22 -10.68 13.41
N LEU A 163 3.81 -10.02 12.43
CA LEU A 163 4.45 -8.72 12.57
C LEU A 163 3.58 -7.68 11.89
N LEU A 164 2.96 -6.81 12.68
CA LEU A 164 2.14 -5.71 12.17
C LEU A 164 3.03 -4.49 11.92
N ASN A 165 3.28 -4.17 10.67
CA ASN A 165 3.93 -2.93 10.27
C ASN A 165 2.88 -1.83 10.21
N PHE A 166 2.88 -0.97 11.22
CA PHE A 166 1.94 0.12 11.39
C PHE A 166 2.56 1.43 10.90
N TYR A 167 2.07 1.98 9.80
CA TYR A 167 2.58 3.25 9.30
C TYR A 167 1.94 4.44 10.02
N THR A 168 2.80 5.24 10.64
CA THR A 168 2.38 6.37 11.47
C THR A 168 1.85 7.56 10.66
N GLY A 169 2.02 7.57 9.33
CA GLY A 169 1.62 8.68 8.46
C GLY A 169 0.14 8.71 8.05
N ASN A 170 -0.49 7.55 7.83
CA ASN A 170 -1.88 7.49 7.35
C ASN A 170 -2.70 6.27 7.77
N ASP A 171 -2.15 5.23 8.42
CA ASP A 171 -2.94 4.03 8.79
C ASP A 171 -4.17 4.40 9.64
N VAL A 172 -4.02 5.36 10.57
CA VAL A 172 -5.11 5.87 11.41
C VAL A 172 -6.23 6.52 10.57
N ILE A 173 -5.85 7.27 9.53
CA ILE A 173 -6.81 7.88 8.60
C ILE A 173 -7.51 6.78 7.81
N ASN A 174 -6.76 5.80 7.33
CA ASN A 174 -7.29 4.73 6.49
C ASN A 174 -8.28 3.82 7.23
N ASN A 175 -8.15 3.71 8.55
CA ASN A 175 -9.12 3.00 9.41
C ASN A 175 -10.45 3.76 9.56
N SER A 176 -10.45 5.09 9.41
CA SER A 176 -11.62 5.94 9.65
C SER A 176 -12.29 6.38 8.36
N ARG A 177 -13.54 5.95 8.14
CA ARG A 177 -14.37 6.40 7.00
C ARG A 177 -14.46 7.93 6.95
N THR A 178 -14.76 8.57 8.09
CA THR A 178 -14.92 10.02 8.18
C THR A 178 -13.62 10.77 7.82
N LEU A 179 -12.48 10.32 8.33
CA LEU A 179 -11.20 10.97 8.00
C LEU A 179 -10.80 10.70 6.54
N THR A 180 -11.06 9.49 6.02
CA THR A 180 -10.83 9.17 4.61
C THR A 180 -11.70 10.03 3.69
N GLU A 181 -12.99 10.21 4.01
CA GLU A 181 -13.89 11.09 3.25
C GLU A 181 -13.41 12.53 3.23
N LYS A 182 -12.93 13.05 4.37
CA LYS A 182 -12.33 14.38 4.44
C LYS A 182 -11.09 14.49 3.57
N MET A 183 -10.18 13.51 3.66
CA MET A 183 -8.98 13.45 2.82
C MET A 183 -9.35 13.43 1.33
N VAL A 184 -10.26 12.56 0.90
CA VAL A 184 -10.72 12.49 -0.49
C VAL A 184 -11.38 13.81 -0.92
N SER A 185 -12.23 14.40 -0.09
CA SER A 185 -12.94 15.64 -0.41
C SER A 185 -12.01 16.86 -0.54
N ASN A 186 -10.91 16.86 0.20
CA ASN A 186 -9.90 17.93 0.20
C ASN A 186 -8.82 17.73 -0.88
N THR A 187 -8.87 16.62 -1.63
CA THR A 187 -7.88 16.26 -2.64
C THR A 187 -8.54 16.05 -4.00
N ALA A 188 -7.74 15.91 -5.06
CA ALA A 188 -8.26 15.52 -6.37
C ALA A 188 -8.47 14.00 -6.50
N MET A 189 -8.25 13.23 -5.41
CA MET A 189 -8.44 11.78 -5.37
C MET A 189 -9.87 11.43 -5.77
N ASP A 190 -10.03 10.31 -6.47
CA ASP A 190 -11.36 9.76 -6.71
C ASP A 190 -11.83 8.94 -5.51
N ASN A 191 -13.12 8.58 -5.51
CA ASN A 191 -13.73 7.83 -4.42
C ASN A 191 -13.24 6.37 -4.34
N SER A 192 -12.20 5.96 -5.08
CA SER A 192 -11.65 4.60 -4.98
C SER A 192 -11.01 4.34 -3.60
N ALA A 193 -10.53 5.36 -2.91
CA ALA A 193 -10.03 5.24 -1.53
C ALA A 193 -11.13 4.82 -0.52
N LEU A 194 -12.41 5.05 -0.86
CA LEU A 194 -13.57 4.61 -0.06
C LEU A 194 -14.05 3.21 -0.44
N MET A 195 -13.45 2.58 -1.45
CA MET A 195 -13.83 1.26 -1.97
C MET A 195 -13.22 0.13 -1.12
N LYS A 196 -13.46 0.16 0.19
CA LYS A 196 -12.97 -0.81 1.18
C LYS A 196 -13.98 -1.00 2.31
N PRO A 197 -13.88 -2.11 3.07
CA PRO A 197 -14.64 -2.26 4.30
C PRO A 197 -14.19 -1.22 5.35
N TYR A 198 -15.09 -0.92 6.28
CA TYR A 198 -14.78 -0.15 7.49
C TYR A 198 -15.34 -0.86 8.72
N PHE A 199 -14.64 -0.77 9.85
CA PHE A 199 -15.16 -1.26 11.12
C PHE A 199 -15.96 -0.16 11.82
N ILE A 200 -17.19 -0.48 12.18
CA ILE A 200 -18.12 0.43 12.87
C ILE A 200 -18.45 -0.12 14.25
N ASP A 201 -18.46 0.75 15.25
CA ASP A 201 -18.90 0.42 16.60
C ASP A 201 -20.44 0.27 16.59
N GLN A 202 -20.92 -0.92 16.92
CA GLN A 202 -22.33 -1.20 17.17
C GLN A 202 -22.48 -1.78 18.58
N GLU A 203 -22.93 -0.94 19.51
CA GLU A 203 -23.22 -1.33 20.90
C GLU A 203 -22.03 -1.94 21.67
N GLY A 204 -20.79 -1.56 21.31
CA GLY A 204 -19.57 -2.05 21.95
C GLY A 204 -18.90 -3.22 21.22
N ASP A 205 -19.50 -3.72 20.14
CA ASP A 205 -18.90 -4.70 19.23
C ASP A 205 -18.49 -4.02 17.92
N TRP A 206 -17.33 -4.42 17.37
CA TRP A 206 -16.86 -3.95 16.08
C TRP A 206 -17.46 -4.81 14.96
N VAL A 207 -18.31 -4.21 14.13
CA VAL A 207 -18.93 -4.87 12.97
C VAL A 207 -18.30 -4.34 11.69
N VAL A 208 -18.07 -5.23 10.72
CA VAL A 208 -17.58 -4.86 9.39
C VAL A 208 -18.73 -4.32 8.55
N ASP A 209 -18.61 -3.07 8.11
CA ASP A 209 -19.41 -2.48 7.05
C ASP A 209 -18.74 -2.74 5.69
N ASP A 210 -19.31 -3.69 4.93
CA ASP A 210 -18.86 -4.09 3.59
C ASP A 210 -19.67 -3.44 2.47
N SER A 211 -20.45 -2.39 2.76
CA SER A 211 -21.37 -1.75 1.81
C SER A 211 -20.68 -1.21 0.55
N PHE A 212 -19.36 -1.05 0.56
CA PHE A 212 -18.54 -0.68 -0.61
C PHE A 212 -18.77 -1.61 -1.82
N VAL A 213 -19.13 -2.88 -1.60
CA VAL A 213 -19.42 -3.83 -2.69
C VAL A 213 -20.61 -3.41 -3.56
N ASN A 214 -21.47 -2.52 -3.04
CA ASN A 214 -22.62 -1.98 -3.76
C ASN A 214 -22.29 -0.71 -4.55
N MET A 215 -21.09 -0.13 -4.38
CA MET A 215 -20.68 1.07 -5.13
C MET A 215 -20.55 0.75 -6.62
N ASP A 216 -21.02 1.67 -7.48
CA ASP A 216 -20.96 1.49 -8.93
C ASP A 216 -19.52 1.33 -9.45
N ILE A 217 -18.55 2.03 -8.82
CA ILE A 217 -17.13 1.91 -9.16
C ILE A 217 -16.63 0.47 -8.93
N TYR A 218 -16.99 -0.14 -7.80
CA TYR A 218 -16.62 -1.52 -7.47
C TYR A 218 -17.28 -2.50 -8.44
N ARG A 219 -18.60 -2.37 -8.66
CA ARG A 219 -19.36 -3.26 -9.56
C ARG A 219 -18.87 -3.18 -11.01
N SER A 220 -18.49 -1.99 -11.46
CA SER A 220 -17.88 -1.77 -12.77
C SER A 220 -16.54 -2.48 -12.89
N GLN A 221 -15.65 -2.34 -11.90
CA GLN A 221 -14.34 -3.00 -11.89
C GLN A 221 -14.43 -4.53 -11.74
N LYS A 222 -15.44 -5.03 -11.00
CA LYS A 222 -15.71 -6.47 -10.85
C LYS A 222 -16.30 -7.12 -12.11
N SER A 223 -16.84 -6.31 -13.04
CA SER A 223 -17.51 -6.85 -14.22
C SER A 223 -16.57 -7.68 -15.09
N TRP A 224 -17.12 -8.73 -15.72
CA TRP A 224 -16.33 -9.60 -16.60
C TRP A 224 -15.70 -8.83 -17.77
N TRP A 225 -16.37 -7.77 -18.26
CA TRP A 225 -15.85 -6.89 -19.30
C TRP A 225 -14.60 -6.14 -18.83
N HIS A 226 -14.61 -5.63 -17.60
CA HIS A 226 -13.45 -4.95 -17.04
C HIS A 226 -12.29 -5.93 -16.80
N GLN A 227 -12.58 -7.12 -16.26
CA GLN A 227 -11.57 -8.15 -16.04
C GLN A 227 -10.96 -8.64 -17.36
N ALA A 228 -11.77 -8.85 -18.41
CA ALA A 228 -11.28 -9.16 -19.75
C ALA A 228 -10.46 -8.02 -20.34
N TYR A 229 -10.88 -6.76 -20.14
CA TYR A 229 -10.12 -5.60 -20.57
C TYR A 229 -8.74 -5.53 -19.91
N LEU A 230 -8.63 -5.80 -18.59
CA LEU A 230 -7.35 -5.85 -17.89
C LEU A 230 -6.41 -6.90 -18.49
N GLN A 231 -6.91 -8.11 -18.74
CA GLN A 231 -6.12 -9.18 -19.38
C GLN A 231 -5.61 -8.77 -20.78
N ILE A 232 -6.42 -8.09 -21.57
CA ILE A 232 -6.02 -7.61 -22.90
C ILE A 232 -5.00 -6.47 -22.77
N GLN A 233 -5.21 -5.55 -21.81
CA GLN A 233 -4.34 -4.39 -21.58
C GLN A 233 -2.92 -4.82 -21.19
N ASP A 234 -2.75 -5.93 -20.47
CA ASP A 234 -1.42 -6.44 -20.11
C ASP A 234 -0.54 -6.75 -21.33
N HIS A 235 -1.19 -7.12 -22.45
CA HIS A 235 -0.51 -7.50 -23.67
C HIS A 235 -0.42 -6.39 -24.73
N LEU A 236 -1.03 -5.22 -24.52
CA LEU A 236 -1.05 -4.12 -25.49
C LEU A 236 -0.60 -2.80 -24.86
N ARG A 237 0.62 -2.35 -25.18
CA ARG A 237 1.17 -1.06 -24.73
C ARG A 237 0.33 0.13 -25.21
N ILE A 238 -0.29 0.02 -26.38
CA ILE A 238 -1.22 1.05 -26.87
C ILE A 238 -2.38 1.27 -25.89
N LEU A 239 -2.99 0.21 -25.36
CA LEU A 239 -4.10 0.34 -24.41
C LEU A 239 -3.64 0.93 -23.07
N GLN A 240 -2.44 0.57 -22.62
CA GLN A 240 -1.81 1.14 -21.43
C GLN A 240 -1.60 2.66 -21.57
N VAL A 241 -1.06 3.10 -22.71
CA VAL A 241 -0.89 4.53 -23.00
C VAL A 241 -2.24 5.25 -23.10
N LEU A 242 -3.24 4.67 -23.77
CA LEU A 242 -4.59 5.26 -23.87
C LEU A 242 -5.25 5.41 -22.50
N LYS A 243 -5.07 4.43 -21.60
CA LYS A 243 -5.50 4.53 -20.20
C LYS A 243 -4.80 5.70 -19.52
N GLN A 244 -3.48 5.82 -19.63
CA GLN A 244 -2.74 6.92 -19.01
C GLN A 244 -3.14 8.29 -19.54
N LEU A 245 -3.38 8.41 -20.85
CA LEU A 245 -3.89 9.64 -21.47
C LEU A 245 -5.27 10.05 -20.95
N LYS A 246 -6.14 9.09 -20.61
CA LYS A 246 -7.44 9.38 -19.99
C LYS A 246 -7.29 10.05 -18.62
N TYR A 247 -6.24 9.70 -17.86
CA TYR A 247 -5.94 10.32 -16.57
C TYR A 247 -5.18 11.64 -16.72
N ALA A 248 -4.36 11.78 -17.76
CA ALA A 248 -3.62 13.02 -18.05
C ALA A 248 -4.47 14.13 -18.69
N LEU A 249 -5.54 13.77 -19.41
CA LEU A 249 -6.47 14.73 -20.00
C LEU A 249 -7.55 15.12 -18.97
N PRO A 250 -7.79 16.42 -18.72
CA PRO A 250 -8.84 16.84 -17.80
C PRO A 250 -10.22 16.46 -18.36
N LEU A 251 -10.80 15.37 -17.88
CA LEU A 251 -12.18 15.03 -18.18
C LEU A 251 -13.12 15.98 -17.41
N PRO A 252 -14.20 16.49 -18.04
CA PRO A 252 -15.28 17.12 -17.30
C PRO A 252 -15.90 16.05 -16.39
N ARG A 253 -15.69 16.14 -15.07
CA ARG A 253 -16.39 15.27 -14.11
C ARG A 253 -17.89 15.51 -14.26
N GLN A 254 -18.65 14.42 -14.50
CA GLN A 254 -20.10 14.45 -14.45
C GLN A 254 -20.52 14.72 -13.01
N ASP A 255 -21.05 15.91 -12.76
CA ASP A 255 -21.76 16.29 -11.54
C ASP A 255 -23.05 15.45 -11.43
N ASN A 256 -22.92 14.19 -11.00
CA ASN A 256 -24.06 13.33 -10.66
C ASN A 256 -24.05 13.05 -9.16
N GLU A 257 -24.29 14.08 -8.36
CA GLU A 257 -24.77 13.88 -6.99
C GLU A 257 -25.75 14.99 -6.62
N LYS A 258 -26.97 14.57 -6.28
CA LYS A 258 -27.98 15.42 -5.65
C LYS A 258 -27.37 15.90 -4.33
N GLN A 259 -26.98 17.16 -4.29
CA GLN A 259 -26.35 17.81 -3.15
C GLN A 259 -27.28 17.76 -1.93
N ASP A 260 -26.78 17.19 -0.83
CA ASP A 260 -27.28 17.50 0.51
C ASP A 260 -26.94 18.99 0.81
N PRO A 261 -27.93 19.86 1.04
CA PRO A 261 -27.71 21.30 1.20
C PRO A 261 -26.88 21.70 2.43
N GLN A 262 -26.55 20.79 3.35
CA GLN A 262 -25.86 21.14 4.60
C GLN A 262 -24.33 21.08 4.55
N LEU A 263 -23.70 20.63 3.45
CA LEU A 263 -22.24 20.51 3.30
C LEU A 263 -21.63 21.56 2.35
N ALA A 264 -22.27 22.72 2.22
CA ALA A 264 -21.89 23.76 1.26
C ALA A 264 -20.87 24.78 1.83
N THR A 265 -19.60 24.38 1.96
CA THR A 265 -18.45 25.31 1.84
C THR A 265 -17.29 24.59 1.14
N LYS A 266 -17.35 24.49 -0.20
CA LYS A 266 -16.27 23.89 -1.01
C LYS A 266 -15.30 24.97 -1.53
N PRO A 267 -13.97 24.80 -1.42
CA PRO A 267 -13.03 25.52 -2.27
C PRO A 267 -13.00 24.93 -3.69
N ALA A 268 -12.44 25.71 -4.62
CA ALA A 268 -12.59 25.55 -6.06
C ALA A 268 -11.89 24.31 -6.65
N LYS A 269 -12.45 23.87 -7.78
CA LYS A 269 -12.00 22.80 -8.68
C LYS A 269 -10.49 22.83 -8.93
N LEU A 270 -9.79 21.73 -8.63
CA LEU A 270 -8.39 21.51 -9.01
C LEU A 270 -8.25 20.40 -10.06
N SER A 271 -7.35 20.67 -11.03
CA SER A 271 -6.79 19.80 -12.07
C SER A 271 -6.13 18.54 -11.47
N PRO A 272 -5.71 17.50 -12.23
CA PRO A 272 -4.75 16.51 -11.72
C PRO A 272 -3.60 17.22 -11.02
N LEU A 273 -3.41 16.88 -9.74
CA LEU A 273 -2.46 17.51 -8.84
C LEU A 273 -1.04 17.31 -9.36
N THR A 274 -0.25 18.37 -9.43
CA THR A 274 1.20 18.33 -9.63
C THR A 274 1.89 17.62 -8.46
N ASP A 275 3.11 17.11 -8.64
CA ASP A 275 3.88 16.47 -7.55
C ASP A 275 3.99 17.35 -6.31
N HIS A 276 4.06 18.68 -6.49
CA HIS A 276 4.08 19.65 -5.41
C HIS A 276 2.74 19.75 -4.65
N GLU A 277 1.62 19.54 -5.32
CA GLU A 277 0.29 19.54 -4.71
C GLU A 277 0.02 18.23 -3.95
N TRP A 278 0.53 17.09 -4.44
CA TRP A 278 0.49 15.82 -3.70
C TRP A 278 1.28 15.88 -2.40
N GLN A 279 2.46 16.49 -2.41
CA GLN A 279 3.23 16.73 -1.18
C GLN A 279 2.45 17.55 -0.15
N ASN A 280 1.75 18.59 -0.59
CA ASN A 280 1.00 19.43 0.34
C ASN A 280 -0.16 18.67 1.01
N VAL A 281 -0.77 17.71 0.29
CA VAL A 281 -1.80 16.83 0.84
C VAL A 281 -1.22 15.89 1.88
N TRP A 282 -0.15 15.16 1.55
CA TRP A 282 0.42 14.18 2.48
C TRP A 282 1.10 14.84 3.69
N LYS A 283 1.75 15.99 3.50
CA LYS A 283 2.29 16.81 4.61
C LYS A 283 1.19 17.30 5.54
N GLN A 284 0.01 17.62 5.01
CA GLN A 284 -1.14 17.99 5.84
C GLN A 284 -1.72 16.78 6.57
N THR A 285 -1.84 15.62 5.93
CA THR A 285 -2.34 14.40 6.61
C THR A 285 -1.38 13.90 7.67
N GLU A 286 -0.07 13.90 7.40
CA GLU A 286 0.96 13.58 8.39
C GLU A 286 0.84 14.53 9.58
N TRP A 287 0.85 15.84 9.35
CA TRP A 287 0.66 16.85 10.40
C TRP A 287 -0.59 16.60 11.25
N LEU A 288 -1.70 16.20 10.64
CA LEU A 288 -2.94 15.90 11.35
C LEU A 288 -2.84 14.65 12.23
N VAL A 289 -2.08 13.61 11.85
CA VAL A 289 -1.91 12.43 12.73
C VAL A 289 -1.16 12.79 14.02
N TYR A 290 -0.14 13.66 13.91
CA TYR A 290 0.72 13.99 15.06
C TYR A 290 0.22 15.15 15.93
N ASN A 291 -0.73 15.98 15.46
CA ASN A 291 -1.10 17.23 16.14
C ASN A 291 -2.58 17.39 16.55
N THR A 292 -3.33 16.29 16.65
CA THR A 292 -4.79 16.33 16.87
C THR A 292 -5.25 15.54 18.12
N ALA A 293 -4.40 15.42 19.13
CA ALA A 293 -4.70 14.71 20.38
C ALA A 293 -5.98 15.20 21.10
N THR A 294 -6.49 16.39 20.75
CA THR A 294 -7.72 16.98 21.30
C THR A 294 -8.91 16.97 20.34
N ASP A 295 -8.73 16.57 19.08
CA ASP A 295 -9.81 16.50 18.10
C ASP A 295 -10.65 15.21 18.32
N PRO A 296 -11.98 15.32 18.53
CA PRO A 296 -12.84 14.17 18.80
C PRO A 296 -12.86 13.11 17.69
N GLU A 297 -12.74 13.50 16.42
CA GLU A 297 -12.72 12.54 15.31
C GLU A 297 -11.41 11.74 15.29
N TRP A 298 -10.30 12.41 15.56
CA TRP A 298 -8.99 11.75 15.69
C TRP A 298 -8.91 10.85 16.90
N GLN A 299 -9.52 11.23 18.03
CA GLN A 299 -9.62 10.33 19.18
C GLN A 299 -10.42 9.07 18.85
N LYS A 300 -11.53 9.18 18.11
CA LYS A 300 -12.30 8.01 17.65
C LYS A 300 -11.50 7.15 16.68
N ALA A 301 -10.78 7.76 15.73
CA ALA A 301 -9.94 7.03 14.78
C ALA A 301 -8.80 6.28 15.49
N TRP A 302 -8.18 6.90 16.50
CA TRP A 302 -7.18 6.24 17.35
C TRP A 302 -7.77 5.10 18.18
N GLN A 303 -8.94 5.30 18.79
CA GLN A 303 -9.62 4.23 19.54
C GLN A 303 -9.96 3.03 18.66
N LEU A 304 -10.45 3.27 17.44
CA LEU A 304 -10.68 2.22 16.45
C LEU A 304 -9.36 1.52 16.09
N THR A 305 -8.32 2.28 15.79
CA THR A 305 -7.00 1.73 15.41
C THR A 305 -6.41 0.85 16.52
N GLU A 306 -6.42 1.32 17.77
CA GLU A 306 -5.97 0.54 18.92
C GLU A 306 -6.84 -0.72 19.14
N GLY A 307 -8.16 -0.61 18.92
CA GLY A 307 -9.07 -1.76 18.95
C GLY A 307 -8.77 -2.80 17.87
N LEU A 308 -8.45 -2.37 16.65
CA LEU A 308 -8.04 -3.26 15.55
C LEU A 308 -6.72 -3.97 15.87
N ILE A 309 -5.74 -3.26 16.44
CA ILE A 309 -4.47 -3.87 16.86
C ILE A 309 -4.70 -4.93 17.94
N ARG A 310 -5.59 -4.67 18.92
CA ARG A 310 -6.00 -5.67 19.91
C ARG A 310 -6.63 -6.90 19.25
N LEU A 311 -7.52 -6.73 18.27
CA LEU A 311 -8.13 -7.85 17.55
C LEU A 311 -7.10 -8.70 16.81
N ILE A 312 -6.12 -8.06 16.15
CA ILE A 312 -5.01 -8.76 15.48
C ILE A 312 -4.17 -9.54 16.50
N HIS A 313 -3.82 -8.90 17.62
CA HIS A 313 -3.09 -9.52 18.73
C HIS A 313 -3.83 -10.76 19.28
N ASP A 314 -5.10 -10.58 19.67
CA ASP A 314 -5.90 -11.64 20.29
C ASP A 314 -6.10 -12.82 19.34
N GLU A 315 -6.29 -12.54 18.04
CA GLU A 315 -6.39 -13.58 17.02
C GLU A 315 -5.08 -14.35 16.84
N ALA A 316 -3.93 -13.65 16.84
CA ALA A 316 -2.62 -14.29 16.76
C ALA A 316 -2.38 -15.22 17.95
N ILE A 317 -2.64 -14.75 19.18
CA ILE A 317 -2.50 -15.56 20.40
C ILE A 317 -3.46 -16.76 20.37
N ALA A 318 -4.73 -16.56 19.99
CA ALA A 318 -5.72 -17.64 19.87
C ALA A 318 -5.28 -18.72 18.86
N LYS A 319 -4.54 -18.33 17.82
CA LYS A 319 -3.96 -19.22 16.80
C LYS A 319 -2.56 -19.72 17.16
N LYS A 320 -2.06 -19.42 18.37
CA LYS A 320 -0.75 -19.83 18.90
C LYS A 320 0.43 -19.28 18.10
N ALA A 321 0.28 -18.08 17.54
CA ALA A 321 1.37 -17.30 16.97
C ALA A 321 1.75 -16.16 17.93
N ASN A 322 3.02 -15.80 17.95
CA ASN A 322 3.48 -14.58 18.62
C ASN A 322 3.00 -13.35 17.84
N PHE A 323 2.99 -12.20 18.50
CA PHE A 323 2.59 -10.93 17.91
C PHE A 323 3.55 -9.81 18.29
N ALA A 324 3.88 -8.95 17.33
CA ALA A 324 4.61 -7.72 17.56
C ALA A 324 4.16 -6.63 16.58
N VAL A 325 4.30 -5.37 16.99
CA VAL A 325 4.02 -4.20 16.16
C VAL A 325 5.33 -3.47 15.86
N VAL A 326 5.57 -3.15 14.59
CA VAL A 326 6.65 -2.27 14.15
C VAL A 326 6.02 -0.96 13.72
N THR A 327 6.41 0.15 14.32
CA THR A 327 5.94 1.48 13.88
C THR A 327 6.88 2.00 12.79
N LEU A 328 6.32 2.35 11.64
CA LEU A 328 7.08 2.87 10.49
C LEU A 328 7.15 4.40 10.53
N THR A 329 8.05 4.96 9.73
CA THR A 329 8.45 6.38 9.83
C THR A 329 7.91 7.20 8.67
N THR A 330 7.63 8.47 8.91
CA THR A 330 7.35 9.43 7.83
C THR A 330 8.63 10.14 7.41
N ALA A 331 8.69 10.63 6.17
CA ALA A 331 9.87 11.31 5.65
C ALA A 331 10.19 12.60 6.42
N LEU A 332 9.16 13.33 6.89
CA LEU A 332 9.34 14.51 7.72
C LEU A 332 9.89 14.16 9.11
N GLN A 333 9.38 13.10 9.74
CA GLN A 333 9.80 12.68 11.09
C GLN A 333 11.31 12.38 11.15
N VAL A 334 11.88 11.82 10.07
CA VAL A 334 13.27 11.33 10.04
C VAL A 334 14.15 12.08 9.04
N ASN A 335 13.74 13.26 8.58
CA ASN A 335 14.50 14.06 7.63
C ASN A 335 15.92 14.34 8.16
N PRO A 336 17.02 14.22 7.40
CA PRO A 336 18.36 14.43 7.94
C PRO A 336 18.65 15.88 8.35
N ASP A 337 17.94 16.88 7.82
CA ASP A 337 18.10 18.29 8.19
C ASP A 337 17.17 18.65 9.37
N PRO A 338 17.71 18.95 10.57
CA PRO A 338 16.90 19.36 11.72
C PRO A 338 16.08 20.62 11.49
N ASN A 339 16.50 21.51 10.57
CA ASN A 339 15.75 22.74 10.28
C ASN A 339 14.42 22.45 9.58
N VAL A 340 14.34 21.38 8.78
CA VAL A 340 13.09 20.95 8.14
C VAL A 340 12.06 20.55 9.20
N ARG A 341 12.49 19.81 10.23
CA ARG A 341 11.62 19.44 11.35
C ARG A 341 11.28 20.63 12.23
N HIS A 342 12.25 21.50 12.51
CA HIS A 342 12.02 22.69 13.31
C HIS A 342 10.95 23.62 12.72
N ALA A 343 10.90 23.75 11.39
CA ALA A 343 9.86 24.53 10.71
C ALA A 343 8.43 24.02 11.00
N GLN A 344 8.26 22.71 11.19
CA GLN A 344 6.96 22.12 11.53
C GLN A 344 6.62 22.27 13.02
N GLU A 345 7.62 22.19 13.89
CA GLU A 345 7.46 22.47 15.32
C GLU A 345 6.97 23.90 15.55
N VAL A 346 7.55 24.87 14.83
CA VAL A 346 7.10 26.27 14.82
C VAL A 346 5.66 26.41 14.31
N SER A 347 5.21 25.49 13.45
CA SER A 347 3.84 25.41 12.94
C SER A 347 2.87 24.70 13.91
N GLY A 348 3.31 24.41 15.14
CA GLY A 348 2.46 23.94 16.23
C GLY A 348 2.47 22.42 16.46
N LEU A 349 3.30 21.66 15.73
CA LEU A 349 3.50 20.25 16.03
C LEU A 349 4.34 20.08 17.31
N THR A 350 3.85 19.30 18.28
CA THR A 350 4.47 19.21 19.60
C THR A 350 5.16 17.88 19.91
N ASP A 351 4.84 16.82 19.16
CA ASP A 351 5.37 15.49 19.44
C ASP A 351 5.45 14.62 18.17
N TRP A 352 6.63 14.59 17.54
CA TRP A 352 6.95 13.74 16.39
C TRP A 352 6.82 12.23 16.68
N PHE A 353 6.77 11.83 17.94
CA PHE A 353 6.75 10.44 18.37
C PHE A 353 5.41 10.05 19.02
N TYR A 354 4.37 10.88 18.86
CA TYR A 354 3.07 10.65 19.47
C TYR A 354 2.44 9.29 19.07
N PRO A 355 2.37 8.90 17.77
CA PRO A 355 1.91 7.58 17.38
C PRO A 355 2.68 6.44 18.05
N GLU A 356 4.02 6.52 18.05
CA GLU A 356 4.88 5.49 18.64
C GLU A 356 4.66 5.35 20.14
N LYS A 357 4.49 6.47 20.86
CA LYS A 357 4.14 6.47 22.29
C LYS A 357 2.78 5.81 22.54
N ARG A 358 1.77 6.07 21.71
CA ARG A 358 0.45 5.42 21.84
C ARG A 358 0.55 3.91 21.62
N ILE A 359 1.21 3.47 20.55
CA ILE A 359 1.36 2.03 20.24
C ILE A 359 2.22 1.34 21.31
N THR A 360 3.25 2.01 21.84
CA THR A 360 4.05 1.46 22.94
C THR A 360 3.21 1.29 24.20
N ALA A 361 2.42 2.30 24.59
CA ALA A 361 1.52 2.23 25.73
C ALA A 361 0.47 1.12 25.57
N LEU A 362 -0.06 0.95 24.35
CA LEU A 362 -0.96 -0.17 24.04
C LEU A 362 -0.25 -1.52 24.19
N GLY A 363 0.97 -1.67 23.66
CA GLY A 363 1.77 -2.90 23.80
C GLY A 363 2.09 -3.25 25.25
N GLU A 364 2.42 -2.26 26.08
CA GLU A 364 2.61 -2.43 27.53
C GLU A 364 1.33 -2.88 28.24
N GLN A 365 0.17 -2.34 27.81
CA GLN A 365 -1.13 -2.69 28.37
C GLN A 365 -1.57 -4.11 28.01
N GLU A 366 -1.43 -4.48 26.73
CA GLU A 366 -1.96 -5.74 26.17
C GLU A 366 -0.95 -6.88 26.18
N GLY A 367 0.33 -6.59 26.42
CA GLY A 367 1.40 -7.58 26.57
C GLY A 367 2.06 -8.03 25.26
N PHE A 368 2.14 -7.15 24.24
CA PHE A 368 2.86 -7.43 23.00
C PHE A 368 4.10 -6.55 22.82
N THR A 369 5.05 -7.04 22.01
CA THR A 369 6.28 -6.30 21.70
C THR A 369 6.01 -5.16 20.72
N THR A 370 6.54 -3.98 21.01
CA THR A 370 6.58 -2.83 20.08
C THR A 370 8.02 -2.52 19.68
N ILE A 371 8.27 -2.38 18.37
CA ILE A 371 9.56 -1.99 17.79
C ILE A 371 9.40 -0.63 17.12
N ASN A 372 9.96 0.40 17.73
CA ASN A 372 9.85 1.78 17.26
C ASN A 372 11.00 2.16 16.33
N LEU A 373 10.71 2.46 15.07
CA LEU A 373 11.74 2.83 14.08
C LEU A 373 12.05 4.32 14.05
N GLY A 374 11.15 5.20 14.52
CA GLY A 374 11.27 6.64 14.35
C GLY A 374 12.57 7.22 14.91
N GLN A 375 12.84 6.96 16.20
CA GLN A 375 14.05 7.50 16.86
C GLN A 375 15.35 6.93 16.26
N PRO A 376 15.51 5.60 16.08
CA PRO A 376 16.68 5.06 15.40
C PRO A 376 16.89 5.60 13.97
N PHE A 377 15.81 5.77 13.20
CA PHE A 377 15.88 6.30 11.84
C PHE A 377 16.32 7.76 11.84
N GLN A 378 15.71 8.58 12.69
CA GLN A 378 16.08 9.99 12.83
C GLN A 378 17.56 10.12 13.20
N ALA A 379 18.01 9.38 14.22
CA ALA A 379 19.39 9.41 14.68
C ALA A 379 20.36 8.99 13.55
N TYR A 380 20.06 7.92 12.83
CA TYR A 380 20.89 7.44 11.73
C TYR A 380 20.96 8.45 10.57
N ALA A 381 19.81 9.01 10.17
CA ALA A 381 19.72 10.00 9.09
C ALA A 381 20.52 11.27 9.42
N GLU A 382 20.42 11.77 10.66
CA GLU A 382 21.17 12.94 11.14
C GLU A 382 22.68 12.67 11.23
N GLU A 383 23.06 11.56 11.87
CA GLU A 383 24.48 11.23 12.09
C GLU A 383 25.23 11.05 10.77
N ASN A 384 24.58 10.43 9.78
CA ASN A 384 25.18 10.12 8.49
C ASN A 384 24.87 11.16 7.40
N ASN A 385 23.97 12.12 7.68
CA ASN A 385 23.47 13.10 6.72
C ASN A 385 22.97 12.44 5.42
N VAL A 386 22.09 11.43 5.57
CA VAL A 386 21.52 10.64 4.47
C VAL A 386 20.00 10.61 4.53
N CYS A 387 19.37 10.49 3.36
CA CYS A 387 17.92 10.34 3.28
C CYS A 387 17.54 8.86 3.25
N LEU A 388 16.65 8.47 4.16
CA LEU A 388 16.08 7.12 4.25
C LEU A 388 14.79 6.99 3.41
N HIS A 389 14.24 8.13 2.99
CA HIS A 389 13.08 8.26 2.12
C HIS A 389 13.47 8.93 0.80
N GLY A 390 12.68 8.67 -0.24
CA GLY A 390 12.78 9.37 -1.53
C GLY A 390 13.81 8.81 -2.50
N PHE A 391 13.65 9.22 -3.76
CA PHE A 391 14.33 8.65 -4.92
C PHE A 391 14.79 9.77 -5.87
N ASP A 392 15.71 9.45 -6.78
CA ASP A 392 16.27 10.43 -7.72
C ASP A 392 15.22 11.05 -8.66
N ASN A 393 14.10 10.35 -8.91
CA ASN A 393 12.97 10.82 -9.72
C ASN A 393 11.87 11.51 -8.91
N THR A 394 12.03 11.66 -7.60
CA THR A 394 11.06 12.33 -6.73
C THR A 394 11.70 13.50 -5.97
N PHE A 395 10.92 14.16 -5.12
CA PHE A 395 11.48 15.18 -4.26
C PHE A 395 12.47 14.58 -3.26
N PRO A 396 13.62 15.23 -3.03
CA PRO A 396 14.63 14.70 -2.12
C PRO A 396 14.06 14.46 -0.72
N CYS A 397 14.34 13.29 -0.16
CA CYS A 397 14.08 12.98 1.25
C CYS A 397 12.59 13.04 1.61
N ASP A 398 11.72 12.64 0.68
CA ASP A 398 10.26 12.64 0.80
C ASP A 398 9.67 11.32 0.25
N GLY A 399 8.43 10.99 0.61
CA GLY A 399 7.73 9.81 0.11
C GLY A 399 8.11 8.50 0.81
N HIS A 400 8.20 7.39 0.09
CA HIS A 400 8.46 6.05 0.60
C HIS A 400 9.93 5.84 0.98
N TRP A 401 10.19 4.77 1.75
CA TRP A 401 11.55 4.32 2.02
C TRP A 401 12.29 3.99 0.73
N ASN A 402 13.53 4.46 0.63
CA ASN A 402 14.45 3.97 -0.38
C ASN A 402 15.12 2.67 0.10
N ALA A 403 16.03 2.12 -0.70
CA ALA A 403 16.72 0.87 -0.37
C ALA A 403 17.44 0.93 0.99
N LEU A 404 18.02 2.08 1.36
CA LEU A 404 18.69 2.27 2.65
C LEU A 404 17.69 2.31 3.81
N GLY A 405 16.53 2.95 3.60
CA GLY A 405 15.42 2.93 4.57
C GLY A 405 14.91 1.52 4.85
N HIS A 406 14.64 0.73 3.81
CA HIS A 406 14.24 -0.67 3.97
C HIS A 406 15.32 -1.53 4.63
N GLN A 407 16.59 -1.32 4.27
CA GLN A 407 17.72 -2.00 4.90
C GLN A 407 17.79 -1.71 6.39
N LEU A 408 17.77 -0.43 6.79
CA LEU A 408 17.85 -0.04 8.19
C LEU A 408 16.65 -0.56 9.00
N ALA A 409 15.43 -0.51 8.43
CA ALA A 409 14.23 -1.07 9.06
C ALA A 409 14.42 -2.57 9.34
N GLY A 410 14.80 -3.33 8.32
CA GLY A 410 14.92 -4.78 8.45
C GLY A 410 16.03 -5.20 9.41
N GLU A 411 17.17 -4.49 9.43
CA GLU A 411 18.27 -4.72 10.38
C GLU A 411 17.85 -4.45 11.82
N ILE A 412 17.17 -3.33 12.09
CA ILE A 412 16.69 -3.00 13.44
C ILE A 412 15.65 -4.02 13.92
N VAL A 413 14.68 -4.35 13.06
CA VAL A 413 13.63 -5.33 13.37
C VAL A 413 14.23 -6.70 13.65
N ALA A 414 15.05 -7.24 12.75
CA ALA A 414 15.68 -8.55 12.91
C ALA A 414 16.54 -8.62 14.17
N LYS A 415 17.37 -7.60 14.42
CA LYS A 415 18.19 -7.53 15.64
C LYS A 415 17.32 -7.54 16.90
N THR A 416 16.26 -6.74 16.92
CA THR A 416 15.37 -6.62 18.08
C THR A 416 14.64 -7.94 18.36
N LEU A 417 14.06 -8.54 17.32
CA LEU A 417 13.40 -9.84 17.39
C LEU A 417 14.36 -10.93 17.88
N CYS A 418 15.58 -10.95 17.35
CA CYS A 418 16.58 -11.94 17.73
C CYS A 418 16.99 -11.82 19.21
N GLN A 419 17.10 -10.58 19.72
CA GLN A 419 17.51 -10.31 21.11
C GLN A 419 16.40 -10.54 22.13
N GLN A 420 15.16 -10.16 21.81
CA GLN A 420 14.03 -10.31 22.74
C GLN A 420 13.50 -11.75 22.82
N GLY A 421 13.90 -12.60 21.86
CA GLY A 421 13.55 -14.02 21.82
C GLY A 421 12.25 -14.23 21.08
N LEU A 422 12.37 -14.60 19.80
CA LEU A 422 11.29 -14.96 18.86
C LEU A 422 10.32 -16.05 19.34
N THR A 423 10.63 -16.71 20.47
CA THR A 423 9.90 -17.86 21.03
C THR A 423 9.29 -17.59 22.40
N LYS A 424 9.41 -16.37 22.95
CA LYS A 424 8.97 -16.03 24.32
C LYS A 424 7.68 -15.19 24.34
N ILE A 425 6.61 -15.61 23.66
CA ILE A 425 5.24 -15.10 23.91
C ILE A 425 4.21 -16.23 23.81
N ILE A 426 4.48 -17.39 24.40
CA ILE A 426 3.44 -18.40 24.71
C ILE A 426 3.71 -18.96 26.11
N THR A 427 3.71 -18.09 27.12
CA THR A 427 3.59 -18.54 28.51
C THR A 427 2.68 -17.57 29.24
N ASN A 428 1.37 -17.70 29.00
CA ASN A 428 0.36 -17.51 30.03
C ASN A 428 -0.78 -18.48 29.73
N SER A 429 -0.71 -19.65 30.36
CA SER A 429 -1.84 -20.55 30.62
C SER A 429 -1.63 -21.17 31.99
#